data_AF-A0A934VUP6-F1
#
_entry.id   AF-A0A934VUP6-F1
#
_cell.length_a   1.000
_cell.length_b   1.000
_cell.length_c   1.000
_cell.angle_alpha   90.00
_cell.angle_beta   90.00
_cell.angle_gamma   90.00
#
_symmetry.space_group_name_H-M   'P 1'
#
loop_
_entity.id
_entity.type
_entity.pdbx_description
1 polymer ?
#
loop_
_entity_poly.entity_id
_entity_poly.type
_entity_poly.pdbx_seq_one_letter_code
_entity_poly.pdbx_strand_id
1 'polypeptide(L)'
;MKKSLAILGVILLTIPLLWLLSAVGDALEMSRNPESITKEKIIDLVYSYKGSGFMGMMAIMWLGFVVDGFGYRERWLWKTMLTFGFVWLFHIPTGTMVGLALFIYTIGNRKKFKNKSGEPGGGHNSGGSASSIVTP
;
A
#
# COMPACT_ATOMS: atom_id res chain seq x y z
N MET A 1 17.98 4.06 -8.14
CA MET A 1 17.06 3.05 -8.73
C MET A 1 15.94 2.60 -7.79
N LYS A 2 16.23 2.14 -6.55
CA LYS A 2 15.19 1.62 -5.63
C LYS A 2 14.04 2.61 -5.33
N LYS A 3 14.35 3.91 -5.22
CA LYS A 3 13.36 4.98 -5.02
C LYS A 3 12.37 5.08 -6.19
N SER A 4 12.89 5.04 -7.42
CA SER A 4 12.09 5.16 -8.65
C SER A 4 11.09 4.00 -8.81
N LEU A 5 11.48 2.78 -8.43
CA LEU A 5 10.59 1.61 -8.41
C LEU A 5 9.46 1.74 -7.39
N ALA A 6 9.75 2.27 -6.21
CA ALA A 6 8.73 2.52 -5.19
C ALA A 6 7.76 3.62 -5.61
N ILE A 7 8.26 4.69 -6.23
CA ILE A 7 7.43 5.77 -6.79
C ILE A 7 6.53 5.21 -7.91
N LEU A 8 7.08 4.37 -8.79
CA LEU A 8 6.31 3.75 -9.86
C LEU A 8 5.21 2.82 -9.33
N GLY A 9 5.48 2.05 -8.27
CA GLY A 9 4.46 1.26 -7.57
C GLY A 9 3.36 2.11 -6.93
N VAL A 10 3.71 3.26 -6.37
CA VAL A 10 2.73 4.22 -5.83
C VAL A 10 1.88 4.84 -6.94
N ILE A 11 2.48 5.21 -8.07
CA ILE A 11 1.76 5.74 -9.23
C ILE A 11 0.80 4.68 -9.79
N LEU A 12 1.24 3.43 -9.91
CA LEU A 12 0.39 2.31 -10.31
C LEU A 12 -0.83 2.14 -9.39
N LEU A 13 -0.68 2.44 -8.10
CA LEU A 13 -1.78 2.42 -7.12
C LEU A 13 -2.74 3.61 -7.26
N THR A 14 -2.31 4.74 -7.82
CA THR A 14 -3.19 5.90 -8.05
C THR A 14 -4.14 5.71 -9.23
N ILE A 15 -3.77 4.91 -10.24
CA ILE A 15 -4.60 4.67 -11.43
C ILE A 15 -5.95 3.99 -11.06
N PRO A 16 -5.98 2.86 -10.33
CA PRO A 16 -7.24 2.27 -9.88
C PRO A 16 -8.05 3.21 -8.99
N LEU A 17 -7.37 4.07 -8.23
CA LEU A 17 -8.03 5.08 -7.38
C LEU A 17 -8.80 6.12 -8.20
N LEU A 18 -8.21 6.59 -9.30
CA LEU A 18 -8.85 7.54 -10.22
C LEU A 18 -10.04 6.92 -10.94
N TRP A 19 -9.92 5.67 -11.40
CA TRP A 19 -11.05 4.92 -11.95
C TRP A 19 -12.19 4.76 -10.95
N LEU A 20 -11.87 4.49 -9.68
CA LEU A 20 -12.86 4.41 -8.62
C LEU A 20 -13.60 5.75 -8.43
N LEU A 21 -12.87 6.87 -8.39
CA LEU A 21 -13.45 8.21 -8.31
C LEU A 21 -14.39 8.51 -9.48
N SER A 22 -14.03 8.08 -10.69
CA SER A 22 -14.91 8.18 -11.86
C SER A 22 -16.19 7.37 -11.67
N ALA A 23 -16.07 6.10 -11.26
CA ALA A 23 -17.23 5.23 -11.05
C ALA A 23 -18.19 5.75 -9.96
N VAL A 24 -17.66 6.40 -8.91
CA VAL A 24 -18.48 7.07 -7.89
C VAL A 24 -19.21 8.29 -8.47
N GLY A 25 -18.54 9.05 -9.34
CA GLY A 25 -19.15 10.14 -10.10
C GLY A 25 -20.31 9.66 -10.96
N ASP A 26 -20.08 8.59 -11.73
CA ASP A 26 -21.11 7.98 -12.60
C ASP A 26 -22.29 7.47 -11.78
N ALA A 27 -22.04 6.85 -10.62
CA ALA A 27 -23.08 6.38 -9.71
C ALA A 27 -23.91 7.53 -9.11
N LEU A 28 -23.27 8.65 -8.75
CA LEU A 28 -23.96 9.85 -8.26
C LEU A 28 -24.83 10.49 -9.35
N GLU A 29 -24.34 10.52 -10.59
CA GLU A 29 -25.11 11.01 -11.73
C GLU A 29 -26.33 10.12 -12.01
N MET A 30 -26.14 8.79 -11.94
CA MET A 30 -27.23 7.81 -12.05
C MET A 30 -28.29 8.00 -10.95
N SER A 31 -27.87 8.31 -9.73
CA SER A 31 -28.78 8.61 -8.62
C SER A 31 -29.55 9.91 -8.81
N ARG A 32 -29.00 10.91 -9.52
CA ARG A 32 -29.69 12.17 -9.80
C ARG A 32 -30.69 12.06 -10.94
N ASN A 33 -30.40 11.23 -11.94
CA ASN A 33 -31.26 11.04 -13.13
C ASN A 33 -31.61 9.56 -13.33
N PRO A 34 -32.56 9.02 -12.55
CA PRO A 34 -32.93 7.60 -12.57
C PRO A 34 -33.56 7.15 -13.90
N GLU A 35 -34.09 8.07 -14.71
CA GLU A 35 -34.63 7.78 -16.04
C GLU A 35 -33.54 7.40 -17.06
N SER A 36 -32.27 7.70 -16.77
CA SER A 36 -31.13 7.37 -17.63
C SER A 36 -30.49 6.01 -17.34
N ILE A 37 -31.14 5.19 -16.50
CA ILE A 37 -30.66 3.85 -16.11
C ILE A 37 -30.89 2.87 -17.26
N THR A 38 -29.92 2.79 -18.16
CA THR A 38 -29.84 1.75 -19.19
C THR A 38 -29.02 0.56 -18.69
N LYS A 39 -29.39 -0.66 -19.09
CA LYS A 39 -28.62 -1.89 -18.77
C LYS A 39 -27.14 -1.76 -19.16
N GLU A 40 -26.85 -1.05 -20.24
CA GLU A 40 -25.49 -0.78 -20.73
C GLU A 40 -24.65 -0.02 -19.71
N LYS A 41 -25.18 1.05 -19.11
CA LYS A 41 -24.49 1.83 -18.07
C LYS A 41 -24.24 1.01 -16.80
N ILE A 42 -25.18 0.15 -16.42
CA ILE A 42 -25.01 -0.76 -15.26
C ILE A 42 -23.88 -1.75 -15.54
N ILE A 43 -23.84 -2.33 -16.75
CA ILE A 43 -22.80 -3.27 -17.15
C ILE A 43 -21.43 -2.59 -17.14
N ASP A 44 -21.33 -1.38 -17.69
CA ASP A 44 -20.08 -0.61 -17.75
C ASP A 44 -19.58 -0.24 -16.36
N LEU A 45 -20.48 0.19 -15.47
CA LEU A 45 -20.17 0.45 -14.06
C LEU A 45 -19.62 -0.81 -13.35
N VAL A 46 -20.24 -1.97 -13.58
CA VAL A 46 -19.79 -3.25 -13.00
C VAL A 46 -18.42 -3.67 -13.54
N TYR A 47 -18.18 -3.51 -14.85
CA TYR A 47 -16.87 -3.82 -15.44
C TYR A 47 -15.78 -2.88 -14.93
N SER A 48 -16.07 -1.58 -14.85
CA SER A 48 -15.15 -0.59 -14.31
C SER A 48 -14.80 -0.89 -12.84
N TYR A 49 -15.79 -1.27 -12.03
CA TYR A 49 -15.61 -1.68 -10.63
C TYR A 49 -14.79 -2.97 -10.47
N LYS A 50 -15.00 -3.97 -11.33
CA LYS A 50 -14.18 -5.20 -11.31
C LYS A 50 -12.75 -4.95 -11.79
N GLY A 51 -12.60 -4.15 -12.84
CA GLY A 51 -11.30 -3.78 -13.41
C GLY A 51 -10.42 -3.01 -12.42
N SER A 52 -11.00 -2.05 -11.70
CA SER A 52 -10.29 -1.28 -10.68
C SER A 52 -9.81 -2.19 -9.53
N GLY A 53 -10.64 -3.13 -9.07
CA GLY A 53 -10.28 -4.11 -8.05
C GLY A 53 -9.08 -4.98 -8.46
N PHE A 54 -9.09 -5.50 -9.70
CA PHE A 54 -7.99 -6.33 -10.21
C PHE A 54 -6.68 -5.54 -10.35
N MET A 55 -6.74 -4.33 -10.92
CA MET A 55 -5.58 -3.44 -11.04
C MET A 55 -5.02 -3.04 -9.67
N GLY A 56 -5.90 -2.79 -8.70
CA GLY A 56 -5.51 -2.50 -7.33
C GLY A 56 -4.75 -3.63 -6.65
N MET A 57 -5.22 -4.87 -6.82
CA MET A 57 -4.53 -6.06 -6.31
C MET A 57 -3.14 -6.21 -6.94
N MET A 58 -3.01 -6.04 -8.27
CA MET A 58 -1.72 -6.10 -8.96
C MET A 58 -0.76 -5.01 -8.47
N ALA A 59 -1.26 -3.78 -8.29
CA ALA A 59 -0.46 -2.68 -7.78
C ALA A 59 0.04 -2.94 -6.35
N ILE A 60 -0.76 -3.59 -5.51
CA ILE A 60 -0.36 -3.98 -4.14
C ILE A 60 0.64 -5.13 -4.13
N MET A 61 0.47 -6.14 -4.99
CA MET A 61 1.47 -7.19 -5.15
C MET A 61 2.81 -6.60 -5.61
N TRP A 62 2.77 -5.66 -6.56
CA TRP A 62 3.96 -4.93 -7.00
C TRP A 62 4.59 -4.13 -5.86
N LEU A 63 3.78 -3.40 -5.09
CA LEU A 63 4.27 -2.62 -3.95
C LEU A 63 4.91 -3.52 -2.87
N GLY A 64 4.30 -4.66 -2.56
CA GLY A 64 4.84 -5.66 -1.65
C GLY A 64 6.17 -6.25 -2.16
N PHE A 65 6.24 -6.57 -3.45
CA PHE A 65 7.47 -7.02 -4.09
C PHE A 65 8.57 -5.94 -4.04
N VAL A 66 8.24 -4.66 -4.23
CA VAL A 66 9.21 -3.57 -4.09
C VAL A 66 9.72 -3.43 -2.66
N VAL A 67 8.83 -3.52 -1.67
CA VAL A 67 9.17 -3.39 -0.25
C VAL A 67 10.06 -4.55 0.22
N ASP A 68 9.65 -5.80 0.00
CA ASP A 68 10.36 -6.97 0.52
C ASP A 68 11.46 -7.45 -0.43
N GLY A 69 11.27 -7.41 -1.75
CA GLY A 69 12.25 -7.85 -2.74
C GLY A 69 13.46 -6.92 -2.85
N PHE A 70 13.26 -5.59 -2.81
CA PHE A 70 14.37 -4.62 -2.88
C PHE A 70 14.84 -4.10 -1.51
N GLY A 71 14.14 -4.50 -0.44
CA GLY A 71 14.42 -4.06 0.94
C GLY A 71 14.21 -2.56 1.15
N TYR A 72 13.34 -1.93 0.37
CA TYR A 72 13.12 -0.50 0.43
C TYR A 72 12.15 -0.14 1.57
N ARG A 73 12.69 0.33 2.70
CA ARG A 73 11.95 0.54 3.95
C ARG A 73 11.99 2.01 4.42
N GLU A 74 11.65 2.96 3.55
CA GLU A 74 11.57 4.37 3.94
C GLU A 74 10.26 4.69 4.70
N ARG A 75 10.34 5.68 5.61
CA ARG A 75 9.22 6.09 6.47
C ARG A 75 8.04 6.69 5.71
N TRP A 76 8.29 7.37 4.59
CA TRP A 76 7.20 7.94 3.79
C TRP A 76 6.36 6.82 3.16
N LEU A 77 7.00 5.74 2.69
CA LEU A 77 6.32 4.60 2.08
C LEU A 77 5.37 3.91 3.06
N TRP A 78 5.76 3.79 4.33
CA TRP A 78 4.89 3.30 5.39
C TRP A 78 3.63 4.15 5.54
N LYS A 79 3.76 5.49 5.51
CA LYS A 79 2.60 6.39 5.55
C LYS A 79 1.73 6.16 4.33
N THR A 80 2.30 6.12 3.12
CA THR A 80 1.55 5.93 1.87
C THR A 80 0.81 4.60 1.85
N MET A 81 1.44 3.50 2.28
CA MET A 81 0.80 2.18 2.40
C MET A 81 -0.38 2.23 3.37
N LEU A 82 -0.24 2.94 4.50
CA LEU A 82 -1.32 3.11 5.46
C LEU A 82 -2.50 3.88 4.85
N THR A 83 -2.22 4.99 4.15
CA THR A 83 -3.27 5.79 3.48
C THR A 83 -3.98 4.98 2.41
N PHE A 84 -3.23 4.28 1.56
CA PHE A 84 -3.84 3.42 0.54
C PHE A 84 -4.65 2.29 1.16
N GLY A 85 -4.15 1.62 2.19
CA GLY A 85 -4.91 0.57 2.90
C GLY A 85 -6.23 1.09 3.47
N PHE A 86 -6.23 2.32 4.01
CA PHE A 86 -7.44 2.97 4.51
C PHE A 86 -8.42 3.35 3.39
N VAL A 87 -7.93 3.89 2.27
CA VAL A 87 -8.80 4.20 1.13
C VAL A 87 -9.42 2.93 0.54
N TRP A 88 -8.63 1.84 0.45
CA TRP A 88 -9.12 0.56 -0.06
C TRP A 88 -10.16 -0.10 0.86
N LEU A 89 -10.16 0.19 2.17
CA LEU A 89 -11.18 -0.30 3.10
C LEU A 89 -12.60 0.16 2.78
N PHE A 90 -12.79 1.29 2.09
CA PHE A 90 -14.11 1.77 1.69
C PHE A 90 -14.72 1.00 0.51
N HIS A 91 -13.96 0.08 -0.09
CA HIS A 91 -14.35 -0.59 -1.32
C HIS A 91 -14.78 -2.05 -1.03
N ILE A 92 -16.07 -2.25 -0.75
CA ILE A 92 -16.61 -3.57 -0.35
C ILE A 92 -17.02 -4.41 -1.58
N PRO A 93 -16.75 -5.73 -1.64
CA PRO A 93 -16.03 -6.55 -0.65
C PRO A 93 -14.53 -6.68 -0.94
N THR A 94 -14.12 -6.58 -2.20
CA THR A 94 -12.75 -6.89 -2.66
C THR A 94 -11.73 -5.95 -2.06
N GLY A 95 -12.02 -4.66 -2.06
CA GLY A 95 -11.12 -3.66 -1.51
C GLY A 95 -10.97 -3.74 0.00
N THR A 96 -12.01 -4.12 0.74
CA THR A 96 -11.92 -4.41 2.18
C THR A 96 -10.88 -5.48 2.47
N MET A 97 -10.88 -6.60 1.74
CA MET A 97 -9.89 -7.67 1.94
C MET A 97 -8.48 -7.20 1.63
N VAL A 98 -8.32 -6.47 0.54
CA VAL A 98 -7.04 -5.93 0.07
C VAL A 98 -6.50 -4.87 1.04
N GLY A 99 -7.34 -3.92 1.44
CA GLY A 99 -7.01 -2.86 2.39
C GLY A 99 -6.64 -3.42 3.76
N LEU A 100 -7.41 -4.41 4.26
CA LEU A 100 -7.12 -5.08 5.52
C LEU A 100 -5.80 -5.85 5.47
N ALA A 101 -5.52 -6.59 4.39
CA ALA A 101 -4.26 -7.30 4.20
C ALA A 101 -3.07 -6.32 4.21
N LEU A 102 -3.21 -5.19 3.51
CA LEU A 102 -2.21 -4.12 3.50
C LEU A 102 -2.02 -3.50 4.89
N PHE A 103 -3.11 -3.31 5.64
CA PHE A 103 -3.09 -2.74 6.99
C PHE A 103 -2.36 -3.67 7.97
N ILE A 104 -2.72 -4.96 7.97
CA ILE A 104 -2.09 -6.00 8.80
C ILE A 104 -0.60 -6.10 8.46
N TYR A 105 -0.25 -6.13 7.18
CA TYR A 105 1.15 -6.16 6.73
C TYR A 105 1.93 -4.94 7.20
N THR A 106 1.37 -3.74 7.03
CA THR A 106 1.99 -2.46 7.38
C THR A 106 2.18 -2.31 8.90
N ILE A 107 1.22 -2.77 9.70
CA ILE A 107 1.30 -2.78 11.17
C ILE A 107 2.31 -3.82 11.66
N GLY A 108 2.27 -5.05 11.13
CA GLY A 108 3.17 -6.13 11.51
C GLY A 108 4.64 -5.79 11.23
N ASN A 109 4.90 -5.09 10.12
CA ASN A 109 6.24 -4.66 9.74
C ASN A 109 6.63 -3.27 10.25
N ARG A 110 5.82 -2.60 11.08
CA ARG A 110 6.06 -1.21 11.55
C ARG A 110 7.46 -0.97 12.10
N LYS A 111 8.02 -1.94 12.83
CA LYS A 111 9.35 -1.84 13.46
C LYS A 111 10.46 -1.76 12.40
N LYS A 112 10.28 -2.45 11.27
CA LYS A 112 11.25 -2.50 10.16
C LYS A 112 11.30 -1.20 9.35
N PHE A 113 10.23 -0.40 9.35
CA PHE A 113 10.18 0.92 8.70
C PHE A 113 10.68 2.07 9.60
N LYS A 114 10.81 1.85 10.90
CA LYS A 114 11.21 2.88 11.87
C LYS A 114 12.74 3.06 11.93
N ASN A 115 13.48 1.98 11.73
CA ASN A 115 14.95 1.99 11.69
C ASN A 115 15.41 2.63 10.38
N LYS A 116 16.20 3.71 10.47
CA LYS A 116 16.77 4.37 9.29
C LYS A 116 17.57 3.34 8.49
N SER A 117 17.29 3.25 7.20
CA SER A 117 18.17 2.66 6.19
C SER A 117 19.44 3.51 6.05
N GLY A 118 20.26 3.49 7.10
CA GLY A 118 21.45 4.33 7.27
C GLY A 118 22.26 4.07 8.54
N GLU A 119 21.80 3.25 9.49
CA GLU A 119 22.67 2.76 10.57
C GLU A 119 23.03 1.28 10.33
N PRO A 120 24.27 0.98 9.89
CA PRO A 120 24.86 -0.34 10.08
C PRO A 120 25.18 -0.47 11.58
N GLY A 121 24.17 -0.74 12.39
CA GLY A 121 24.28 -0.61 13.85
C GLY A 121 23.37 -1.56 14.61
N GLY A 122 23.22 -2.78 14.11
CA GLY A 122 22.66 -3.91 14.86
C GLY A 122 23.77 -4.77 15.45
N GLY A 123 24.78 -4.15 16.05
CA GLY A 123 25.82 -4.86 16.79
C GLY A 123 25.19 -5.51 18.02
N HIS A 124 25.00 -6.82 17.95
CA HIS A 124 24.97 -7.66 19.16
C HIS A 124 26.33 -7.53 19.85
N ASN A 125 26.51 -6.51 20.69
CA ASN A 125 27.61 -6.48 21.66
C ASN A 125 27.17 -7.30 22.88
N SER A 126 27.24 -8.63 22.74
CA SER A 126 27.30 -9.52 23.89
C SER A 126 28.71 -9.49 24.47
N GLY A 127 28.88 -8.71 25.55
CA GLY A 127 29.76 -9.05 26.68
C GLY A 127 31.26 -9.17 26.43
N GLY A 128 31.95 -8.04 26.23
CA GLY A 128 33.39 -7.94 26.46
C GLY A 128 33.66 -7.32 27.84
N SER A 129 33.54 -8.09 28.92
CA SER A 129 34.04 -7.69 30.24
C SER A 129 35.56 -7.87 30.28
N ALA A 130 36.29 -6.85 29.82
CA ALA A 130 37.70 -6.66 30.12
C ALA A 130 37.83 -5.63 31.24
N SER A 131 38.04 -6.09 32.48
CA SER A 131 38.48 -5.22 33.58
C SER A 131 39.92 -5.56 33.93
N SER A 132 40.80 -4.69 33.43
CA SER A 132 41.97 -4.13 34.11
C SER A 132 42.93 -5.07 34.86
N ILE A 133 44.04 -5.31 34.19
CA ILE A 133 45.40 -5.44 34.73
C ILE A 133 45.63 -4.47 35.91
N VAL A 134 46.10 -5.01 37.04
CA VAL A 134 46.79 -4.26 38.10
C VAL A 134 48.14 -4.93 38.33
N THR A 135 49.20 -4.24 37.93
CA THR A 135 50.58 -4.35 38.43
C THR A 135 51.14 -2.92 38.42
N PRO A 136 52.00 -2.54 39.37
CA PRO A 136 53.34 -3.11 39.55
C PRO A 136 53.47 -4.14 40.68
#